data_AF-A0A1S3G1U6-F1
#
_entry.id   AF-A0A1S3G1U6-F1
#
_cell.length_a   1.000
_cell.length_b   1.000
_cell.length_c   1.000
_cell.angle_alpha   90.00
_cell.angle_beta   90.00
_cell.angle_gamma   90.00
#
_symmetry.space_group_name_H-M   'P 1'
#
loop_
_entity.id
_entity.type
_entity.pdbx_description
1 polymer ?
#
loop_
_entity_poly.entity_id
_entity_poly.type
_entity_poly.pdbx_seq_one_letter_code
_entity_poly.pdbx_strand_id
1 'polypeptide(L)'
;MPPSTTVFRRRPVKRKAPRGFLKGVFKRQKPHLRLVSRGDLLVHLNCLLFVQRLAEESRTNACEKKCGIISKDHILAAAKVILKKSKG
;
A
#
# COMPACT_ATOMS: atom_id res chain seq x y z
N MET A 1 3.62 -37.35 10.66
CA MET A 1 3.56 -36.27 9.64
C MET A 1 4.25 -35.04 10.19
N PRO A 2 5.30 -34.50 9.55
CA PRO A 2 6.00 -33.32 10.06
C PRO A 2 5.26 -32.02 9.65
N PRO A 3 5.23 -30.99 10.51
CA PRO A 3 4.64 -29.70 10.18
C PRO A 3 5.51 -28.96 9.16
N SER A 4 4.89 -28.55 8.05
CA SER A 4 5.53 -27.79 6.98
C SER A 4 5.81 -26.36 7.45
N THR A 5 6.97 -26.13 8.07
CA THR A 5 7.49 -24.80 8.40
C THR A 5 7.89 -24.08 7.12
N THR A 6 6.93 -23.39 6.49
CA THR A 6 7.23 -22.44 5.40
C THR A 6 7.95 -21.24 6.02
N VAL A 7 9.28 -21.30 6.05
CA VAL A 7 10.11 -20.20 6.56
C VAL A 7 9.99 -19.03 5.58
N PHE A 8 9.32 -17.95 6.01
CA PHE A 8 9.21 -16.72 5.22
C PHE A 8 10.61 -16.10 5.09
N ARG A 9 11.33 -16.44 4.02
CA ARG A 9 12.63 -15.82 3.71
C ARG A 9 12.43 -14.32 3.58
N ARG A 10 12.96 -13.56 4.55
CA ARG A 10 12.99 -12.09 4.51
C ARG A 10 13.78 -11.65 3.28
N ARG A 11 13.07 -11.32 2.20
CA ARG A 11 13.69 -10.69 1.04
C ARG A 11 14.16 -9.29 1.47
N PRO A 12 15.36 -8.84 1.05
CA PRO A 12 15.82 -7.51 1.36
C PRO A 12 14.81 -6.48 0.86
N VAL A 13 14.41 -5.56 1.75
CA VAL A 13 13.49 -4.48 1.40
C VAL A 13 14.19 -3.57 0.40
N LYS A 14 13.64 -3.45 -0.81
CA LYS A 14 14.13 -2.51 -1.81
C LYS A 14 13.91 -1.10 -1.28
N ARG A 15 15.00 -0.42 -0.91
CA ARG A 15 14.98 0.95 -0.34
C ARG A 15 14.76 2.04 -1.40
N LYS A 16 14.84 1.70 -2.70
CA LYS A 16 14.75 2.66 -3.81
C LYS A 16 13.30 2.78 -4.30
N ALA A 17 12.83 4.02 -4.42
CA ALA A 17 11.52 4.32 -5.00
C ALA A 17 11.43 3.84 -6.47
N PRO A 18 10.30 3.26 -6.90
CA PRO A 18 10.11 2.75 -8.25
C PRO A 18 9.77 3.90 -9.24
N ARG A 19 10.73 4.78 -9.51
CA ARG A 19 10.51 6.05 -10.25
C ARG A 19 9.93 5.85 -11.66
N GLY A 20 10.45 4.88 -12.41
CA GLY A 20 9.97 4.57 -13.77
C GLY A 20 8.53 4.08 -13.79
N PHE A 21 8.17 3.23 -12.84
CA PHE A 21 6.80 2.75 -12.66
C PHE A 21 5.85 3.90 -12.32
N LEU A 22 6.21 4.76 -11.35
CA LEU A 22 5.38 5.90 -10.94
C LEU A 22 5.11 6.84 -12.13
N LYS A 23 6.16 7.23 -12.86
CA LYS A 23 6.01 8.06 -14.07
C LYS A 23 5.12 7.40 -15.14
N GLY A 24 5.26 6.08 -15.32
CA GLY A 24 4.43 5.31 -16.25
C GLY A 24 2.95 5.32 -15.87
N VAL A 25 2.62 5.12 -14.59
CA VAL A 25 1.23 5.17 -14.08
C VAL A 25 0.62 6.54 -14.32
N PHE A 26 1.34 7.62 -13.99
CA PHE A 26 0.84 8.98 -14.25
C PHE A 26 0.63 9.26 -15.72
N LYS A 27 1.56 8.88 -16.60
CA LYS A 27 1.44 9.13 -18.04
C LYS A 27 0.26 8.36 -18.65
N ARG A 28 -0.06 7.17 -18.13
CA ARG A 28 -1.25 6.40 -18.54
C ARG A 28 -2.55 7.08 -18.09
N GLN A 29 -2.60 7.58 -16.86
CA GLN A 29 -3.83 8.15 -16.30
C GLN A 29 -4.06 9.61 -16.72
N LYS A 30 -2.99 10.39 -16.89
CA LYS A 30 -3.01 11.81 -17.29
C LYS A 30 -1.83 12.09 -18.24
N PRO A 31 -1.99 11.87 -19.56
CA PRO A 31 -0.89 11.95 -20.53
C PRO A 31 -0.27 13.35 -20.65
N HIS A 32 -1.06 14.40 -20.43
CA HIS A 32 -0.61 15.79 -20.51
C HIS A 32 -0.04 16.32 -19.19
N LEU A 33 -0.15 15.58 -18.09
CA LEU A 33 0.37 16.01 -16.79
C LEU A 33 1.89 15.83 -16.74
N ARG A 34 2.62 16.93 -16.51
CA ARG A 34 4.07 16.91 -16.30
C ARG A 34 4.38 16.94 -14.81
N LEU A 35 5.08 15.92 -14.33
CA LEU A 35 5.55 15.88 -12.96
C LEU A 35 6.82 16.73 -12.85
N VAL A 36 6.84 17.69 -11.91
CA VAL A 36 8.02 18.49 -11.59
C VAL A 36 9.19 17.56 -11.19
N SER A 37 10.43 18.03 -11.41
CA SER A 37 11.63 17.29 -11.01
C SER A 37 11.51 16.79 -9.57
N ARG A 38 11.74 15.48 -9.37
CA ARG A 38 11.64 14.77 -8.09
C ARG A 38 10.25 14.74 -7.44
N GLY A 39 9.20 15.26 -8.08
CA GLY A 39 7.81 15.14 -7.61
C GLY A 39 7.35 13.68 -7.49
N ASP A 40 7.99 12.76 -8.21
CA ASP A 40 7.73 11.32 -8.13
C ASP A 40 8.07 10.74 -6.75
N LEU A 41 9.01 11.35 -6.03
CA LEU A 41 9.37 10.93 -4.67
C LEU A 41 8.29 11.32 -3.65
N LEU A 42 7.67 12.49 -3.82
CA LEU A 42 6.57 12.92 -2.95
C LEU A 42 5.34 12.05 -3.14
N VAL A 43 5.04 11.68 -4.40
CA VAL A 43 3.97 10.70 -4.66
C VAL A 43 4.32 9.35 -4.01
N HIS A 44 5.56 8.90 -4.12
CA HIS A 44 5.98 7.64 -3.50
C HIS A 44 5.78 7.68 -1.98
N LEU A 45 6.19 8.76 -1.33
CA LEU A 45 5.96 8.97 0.10
C LEU A 45 4.46 8.93 0.43
N ASN A 46 3.63 9.61 -0.33
CA ASN A 46 2.18 9.59 -0.12
C ASN A 46 1.61 8.17 -0.26
N CYS A 47 2.10 7.38 -1.23
CA CYS A 47 1.72 5.98 -1.41
C CYS A 47 2.14 5.12 -0.20
N LEU A 48 3.35 5.33 0.35
CA LEU A 48 3.80 4.64 1.56
C LEU A 48 2.93 4.97 2.78
N LEU A 49 2.62 6.25 2.99
CA LEU A 49 1.74 6.71 4.07
C LEU A 49 0.31 6.19 3.89
N PHE A 50 -0.18 6.09 2.66
CA PHE A 50 -1.47 5.47 2.36
C PHE A 50 -1.50 3.99 2.76
N VAL A 51 -0.49 3.22 2.36
CA VAL A 51 -0.40 1.79 2.70
C VAL A 51 -0.25 1.59 4.21
N GLN A 52 0.51 2.45 4.89
CA GLN A 52 0.61 2.42 6.36
C GLN A 52 -0.76 2.60 7.02
N ARG A 53 -1.49 3.66 6.66
CA ARG A 53 -2.83 3.92 7.19
C ARG A 53 -3.81 2.78 6.88
N LEU A 54 -3.74 2.24 5.66
CA LEU A 54 -4.56 1.09 5.26
C LEU A 54 -4.25 -0.15 6.11
N ALA A 55 -2.98 -0.42 6.41
CA ALA A 55 -2.58 -1.54 7.24
C ALA A 55 -3.03 -1.38 8.70
N GLU A 56 -2.91 -0.18 9.26
CA GLU A 56 -3.37 0.14 10.61
C GLU A 56 -4.89 -0.03 10.76
N GLU A 57 -5.66 0.51 9.81
CA GLU A 57 -7.12 0.38 9.77
C GLU A 57 -7.56 -1.08 9.54
N SER A 58 -6.90 -1.80 8.63
CA SER A 58 -7.19 -3.21 8.36
C SER A 58 -6.91 -4.10 9.58
N ARG A 59 -5.84 -3.80 10.32
CA ARG A 59 -5.52 -4.49 11.58
C ARG A 59 -6.57 -4.21 12.65
N THR A 60 -7.02 -2.97 12.78
CA THR A 60 -8.07 -2.59 13.74
C THR A 60 -9.36 -3.34 13.46
N ASN A 61 -9.80 -3.35 12.20
CA ASN A 61 -10.98 -4.11 11.77
C ASN A 61 -10.88 -5.63 12.04
N ALA A 62 -9.68 -6.20 11.88
CA ALA A 62 -9.46 -7.61 12.17
C ALA A 62 -9.50 -7.88 13.69
N CYS A 63 -8.93 -6.99 14.50
CA CYS A 63 -8.97 -7.08 15.96
C CYS A 63 -10.40 -6.96 16.51
N GLU A 64 -11.20 -6.02 16.00
CA GLU A 64 -12.61 -5.86 16.36
C GLU A 64 -13.42 -7.14 16.08
N LYS A 65 -13.11 -7.82 14.99
CA LYS A 65 -13.74 -9.10 14.59
C LYS A 65 -13.07 -10.33 15.21
N LYS A 66 -12.13 -10.16 16.16
CA LYS A 66 -11.39 -11.25 16.82
C LYS A 66 -10.70 -12.22 15.84
N CYS A 67 -10.22 -11.70 14.71
CA CYS A 67 -9.52 -12.47 13.69
C CYS A 67 -8.00 -12.41 13.90
N GLY A 68 -7.32 -13.55 13.86
CA GLY A 68 -5.85 -13.62 13.93
C GLY A 68 -5.11 -13.28 12.62
N ILE A 69 -5.85 -13.13 11.51
CA ILE A 69 -5.30 -12.88 10.17
C ILE A 69 -6.08 -11.74 9.51
N ILE A 70 -5.38 -10.88 8.76
CA ILE A 70 -6.01 -9.84 7.94
C ILE A 70 -6.58 -10.47 6.66
N SER A 71 -7.87 -10.77 6.69
CA SER A 71 -8.66 -11.22 5.53
C SER A 71 -8.98 -10.10 4.55
N LYS A 72 -9.39 -10.49 3.33
CA LYS A 72 -9.80 -9.57 2.25
C LYS A 72 -10.91 -8.61 2.67
N ASP A 73 -11.87 -9.06 3.49
CA ASP A 73 -13.00 -8.24 3.94
C ASP A 73 -12.54 -7.07 4.84
N HIS A 74 -11.54 -7.30 5.68
CA HIS A 74 -10.95 -6.24 6.53
C HIS A 74 -10.29 -5.16 5.67
N ILE A 75 -9.57 -5.60 4.64
CA ILE A 75 -8.89 -4.70 3.68
C ILE A 75 -9.92 -3.93 2.86
N LEU A 76 -10.99 -4.58 2.38
CA LEU A 76 -12.03 -3.90 1.61
C LEU A 76 -12.77 -2.83 2.44
N ALA A 77 -13.09 -3.14 3.69
CA ALA A 77 -13.69 -2.17 4.60
C ALA A 77 -12.75 -0.98 4.87
N ALA A 78 -11.48 -1.27 5.21
CA ALA A 78 -10.47 -0.24 5.44
C ALA A 78 -10.19 0.60 4.19
N ALA A 79 -10.11 -0.02 3.01
CA ALA A 79 -9.83 0.66 1.75
C ALA A 79 -10.89 1.70 1.43
N LYS A 80 -12.18 1.41 1.65
CA LYS A 80 -13.26 2.38 1.46
C LYS A 80 -13.06 3.64 2.32
N VAL A 81 -12.68 3.46 3.59
CA VAL A 81 -12.46 4.56 4.53
C VAL A 81 -11.21 5.34 4.17
N ILE A 82 -10.07 4.67 3.96
CA ILE A 82 -8.78 5.33 3.71
C ILE A 82 -8.76 6.01 2.33
N LEU A 83 -9.35 5.41 1.30
CA LEU A 83 -9.49 6.07 -0.01
C LEU A 83 -10.34 7.34 0.09
N LYS A 84 -11.40 7.33 0.92
CA LYS A 84 -12.22 8.53 1.16
C LYS A 84 -11.43 9.62 1.88
N LYS A 85 -10.65 9.26 2.90
CA LYS A 85 -9.77 10.19 3.65
C LYS A 85 -8.59 10.73 2.82
N SER A 86 -8.17 9.99 1.78
CA SER A 86 -7.03 10.35 0.94
C SER A 86 -7.38 11.20 -0.27
N LYS A 87 -8.67 11.51 -0.46
CA LYS A 87 -9.09 12.51 -1.43
C LYS A 87 -8.58 13.87 -0.95
N GLY A 88 -7.79 14.53 -1.81
CA GLY A 88 -7.34 15.91 -1.61
C GLY A 88 -8.42 16.90 -1.99
#